data_AF-A0A958W995-F1
#
_entry.id   AF-A0A958W995-F1
#
_cell.length_a   1.000
_cell.length_b   1.000
_cell.length_c   1.000
_cell.angle_alpha   90.00
_cell.angle_beta   90.00
_cell.angle_gamma   90.00
#
_symmetry.space_group_name_H-M   'P 1'
#
loop_
_entity.id
_entity.type
_entity.pdbx_description
1 polymer ?
#
loop_
_entity_poly.entity_id
_entity_poly.type
_entity_poly.pdbx_seq_one_letter_code
_entity_poly.pdbx_strand_id
1 'polypeptide(L)'
;MNAFSRSWMITKLSFGVINKDRELLLFSLLAFLFSAAFSVAMIFPTVVPTLMEKGLSKDAMQTYQYAILFVTYFGLAFIATFFNVCVVYTTKIRFEGGNATFGESLKFAFSKIGLIAKWSLLSASVGLLFRIIQNLAAQLGKAGQIIVNILVGLLGMAWSIMSIFVIPVLVYEGLGPIDALKKSAQIIKETWGESLIRAIGLGLMSFLTFLLVIAASFGITYLLASAFEGTGILIGIGIGVVLLFLTYFVFSLANTIFNTALYVYANDKIIASGYNEEVMKGAFKEKRK
;
A
#
# COMPACT_ATOMS: atom_id res chain seq x y z
N MET A 1 8.06 20.68 16.61
CA MET A 1 6.90 19.81 16.91
C MET A 1 7.38 18.42 17.32
N ASN A 2 6.77 17.80 18.33
CA ASN A 2 7.03 16.40 18.70
C ASN A 2 6.46 15.43 17.65
N ALA A 3 7.00 14.21 17.56
CA ALA A 3 6.66 13.24 16.52
C ALA A 3 5.16 12.91 16.47
N PHE A 4 4.50 12.78 17.63
CA PHE A 4 3.06 12.52 17.74
C PHE A 4 2.22 13.66 17.15
N SER A 5 2.48 14.90 17.56
CA SER A 5 1.74 16.08 17.07
C SER A 5 1.85 16.25 15.56
N ARG A 6 3.04 15.99 14.99
CA ARG A 6 3.24 16.02 13.54
C ARG A 6 2.48 14.89 12.83
N SER A 7 2.54 13.66 13.35
CA SER A 7 1.82 12.51 12.79
C SER A 7 0.30 12.74 12.80
N TRP A 8 -0.22 13.30 13.90
CA TRP A 8 -1.62 13.69 14.04
C TRP A 8 -2.02 14.77 13.03
N MET A 9 -1.20 15.82 12.89
CA MET A 9 -1.46 16.89 11.93
C MET A 9 -1.48 16.37 10.48
N ILE A 10 -0.49 15.57 10.08
CA ILE A 10 -0.44 14.95 8.75
C ILE A 10 -1.69 14.09 8.51
N THR A 11 -2.11 13.29 9.50
CA THR A 11 -3.32 12.47 9.42
C THR A 11 -4.55 13.33 9.23
N LYS A 12 -4.72 14.38 10.03
CA LYS A 12 -5.85 15.30 9.96
C LYS A 12 -5.93 16.02 8.61
N LEU A 13 -4.80 16.50 8.07
CA LEU A 13 -4.76 17.16 6.76
C LEU A 13 -5.11 16.18 5.64
N SER A 14 -4.51 14.99 5.64
CA SER A 14 -4.78 13.96 4.62
C SER A 14 -6.25 13.50 4.67
N PHE A 15 -6.80 13.31 5.86
CA PHE A 15 -8.22 12.95 6.03
C PHE A 15 -9.14 14.12 5.67
N GLY A 16 -8.70 15.36 5.90
CA GLY A 16 -9.38 16.57 5.45
C GLY A 16 -9.51 16.64 3.93
N VAL A 17 -8.46 16.26 3.19
CA VAL A 17 -8.49 16.14 1.72
C VAL A 17 -9.48 15.04 1.30
N ILE A 18 -9.41 13.85 1.92
CA ILE A 18 -10.35 12.75 1.65
C ILE A 18 -11.81 13.17 1.90
N ASN A 19 -12.09 13.90 2.98
CA ASN A 19 -13.45 14.30 3.30
C ASN A 19 -13.99 15.39 2.35
N LYS A 20 -13.12 16.25 1.83
CA LYS A 20 -13.48 17.24 0.81
C LYS A 20 -13.70 16.61 -0.57
N ASP A 21 -12.95 15.55 -0.88
CA ASP A 21 -13.05 14.85 -2.16
C ASP A 21 -13.34 13.36 -1.95
N ARG A 22 -14.64 13.05 -1.78
CA ARG A 22 -15.11 11.66 -1.61
C ARG A 22 -14.91 10.80 -2.86
N GLU A 23 -14.62 11.40 -4.01
CA GLU A 23 -14.31 10.66 -5.23
C GLU A 23 -13.04 9.82 -5.06
N LEU A 24 -12.08 10.29 -4.25
CA LEU A 24 -10.86 9.55 -3.91
C LEU A 24 -11.14 8.22 -3.20
N LEU A 25 -12.23 8.15 -2.42
CA LEU A 25 -12.67 6.91 -1.77
C LEU A 25 -13.20 5.89 -2.78
N LEU A 26 -13.76 6.34 -3.90
CA LEU A 26 -14.29 5.44 -4.94
C LEU A 26 -13.16 4.67 -5.62
N PHE A 27 -12.03 5.33 -5.94
CA PHE A 27 -10.87 4.63 -6.52
C PHE A 27 -10.35 3.54 -5.59
N SER A 28 -10.19 3.87 -4.30
CA SER A 28 -9.76 2.88 -3.32
C SER A 28 -10.78 1.75 -3.17
N LEU A 29 -12.08 2.06 -3.14
CA LEU A 29 -13.15 1.06 -3.00
C LEU A 29 -13.15 0.10 -4.19
N LEU A 30 -13.01 0.63 -5.41
CA LEU A 30 -12.90 -0.19 -6.60
C LEU A 30 -11.62 -1.04 -6.58
N ALA A 31 -10.47 -0.46 -6.19
CA ALA A 31 -9.24 -1.22 -6.02
C ALA A 31 -9.43 -2.42 -5.10
N PHE A 32 -10.15 -2.24 -4.00
CA PHE A 32 -10.53 -3.31 -3.10
C PHE A 32 -11.42 -4.35 -3.77
N LEU A 33 -12.55 -3.93 -4.34
CA LEU A 33 -13.52 -4.85 -4.95
C LEU A 33 -12.88 -5.68 -6.06
N PHE A 34 -12.09 -5.06 -6.94
CA PHE A 34 -11.36 -5.75 -7.98
C PHE A 34 -10.28 -6.68 -7.42
N SER A 35 -9.53 -6.26 -6.40
CA SER A 35 -8.51 -7.11 -5.76
C SER A 35 -9.12 -8.31 -5.03
N ALA A 36 -10.26 -8.11 -4.36
CA ALA A 36 -11.01 -9.16 -3.67
C ALA A 36 -11.60 -10.15 -4.68
N ALA A 37 -12.29 -9.66 -5.71
CA ALA A 37 -12.82 -10.48 -6.79
C ALA A 37 -11.71 -11.29 -7.49
N PHE A 38 -10.58 -10.65 -7.77
CA PHE A 38 -9.41 -11.31 -8.36
C PHE A 38 -8.82 -12.37 -7.43
N SER A 39 -8.67 -12.07 -6.13
CA SER A 39 -8.20 -13.05 -5.14
C SER A 39 -9.12 -14.26 -5.04
N VAL A 40 -10.44 -14.04 -4.99
CA VAL A 40 -11.44 -15.13 -4.98
C VAL A 40 -11.32 -15.97 -6.25
N ALA A 41 -11.24 -15.33 -7.42
CA ALA A 41 -11.10 -16.02 -8.70
C ALA A 41 -9.81 -16.85 -8.79
N MET A 42 -8.71 -16.42 -8.16
CA MET A 42 -7.44 -17.15 -8.14
C MET A 42 -7.41 -18.29 -7.10
N ILE A 43 -8.11 -18.14 -5.97
CA ILE A 43 -8.18 -19.15 -4.91
C ILE A 43 -9.14 -20.28 -5.28
N PHE A 44 -10.26 -19.95 -5.95
CA PHE A 44 -11.33 -20.90 -6.28
C PHE A 44 -10.83 -22.20 -6.98
N PRO A 45 -9.96 -22.14 -8.01
CA PRO A 45 -9.45 -23.34 -8.69
C PRO A 45 -8.53 -24.21 -7.83
N THR A 46 -7.98 -23.68 -6.74
CA THR A 46 -7.08 -24.43 -5.84
C THR A 46 -7.84 -25.08 -4.67
N VAL A 47 -8.89 -24.42 -4.18
CA VAL A 47 -9.68 -24.85 -3.03
C VAL A 47 -10.78 -25.84 -3.42
N VAL A 48 -11.43 -25.66 -4.58
CA VAL A 48 -12.56 -26.52 -4.98
C VAL A 48 -12.13 -27.99 -5.22
N PRO A 49 -11.05 -28.30 -5.96
CA PRO A 49 -10.63 -29.68 -6.16
C PRO A 49 -10.14 -30.37 -4.88
N THR A 50 -9.51 -29.61 -3.97
CA THR A 50 -9.04 -30.11 -2.67
C THR A 50 -10.21 -30.41 -1.72
N LEU A 51 -11.28 -29.61 -1.74
CA LEU A 51 -12.51 -29.88 -1.00
C LEU A 51 -13.35 -31.01 -1.59
N MET A 52 -13.26 -31.25 -2.90
CA MET A 52 -14.02 -32.29 -3.60
C MET A 52 -13.33 -33.67 -3.65
N GLU A 53 -12.26 -33.88 -2.87
CA GLU A 53 -11.42 -35.10 -2.85
C GLU A 53 -10.89 -35.58 -4.23
N LYS A 54 -11.06 -34.79 -5.28
CA LYS A 54 -10.46 -35.00 -6.60
C LYS A 54 -9.05 -34.44 -6.56
N GLY A 55 -8.16 -35.15 -5.87
CA GLY A 55 -6.77 -34.75 -5.68
C GLY A 55 -6.07 -34.49 -7.01
N LEU A 56 -5.51 -33.28 -7.15
CA LEU A 56 -4.50 -32.99 -8.16
C LEU A 56 -3.24 -33.82 -7.84
N SER A 57 -2.61 -34.43 -8.84
CA SER A 57 -1.36 -35.19 -8.68
C SER A 57 -0.25 -34.33 -8.04
N LYS A 58 0.48 -34.88 -7.07
CA LYS A 58 1.48 -34.17 -6.24
C LYS A 58 2.54 -33.39 -7.04
N ASP A 59 2.97 -33.88 -8.20
CA ASP A 59 4.02 -33.23 -9.02
C ASP A 59 3.48 -32.08 -9.89
N ALA A 60 2.27 -32.19 -10.43
CA ALA A 60 1.60 -31.07 -11.10
C ALA A 60 1.27 -29.92 -10.13
N MET A 61 1.17 -30.22 -8.83
CA MET A 61 0.80 -29.27 -7.79
C MET A 61 1.89 -28.21 -7.55
N GLN A 62 3.17 -28.56 -7.63
CA GLN A 62 4.27 -27.66 -7.20
C GLN A 62 4.55 -26.53 -8.21
N THR A 63 4.70 -26.84 -9.50
CA THR A 63 4.92 -25.80 -10.54
C THR A 63 3.66 -24.95 -10.76
N TYR A 64 2.47 -25.57 -10.73
CA TYR A 64 1.20 -24.88 -10.85
C TYR A 64 0.95 -23.90 -9.70
N GLN A 65 1.36 -24.25 -8.48
CA GLN A 65 1.25 -23.38 -7.31
C GLN A 65 2.10 -22.11 -7.45
N TYR A 66 3.35 -22.19 -7.90
CA TYR A 66 4.19 -21.00 -8.09
C TYR A 66 3.67 -20.10 -9.22
N ALA A 67 3.15 -20.68 -10.30
CA ALA A 67 2.55 -19.93 -11.39
C ALA A 67 1.29 -19.18 -10.93
N ILE A 68 0.35 -19.84 -10.25
CA ILE A 68 -0.86 -19.22 -9.68
C ILE A 68 -0.50 -18.12 -8.69
N LEU A 69 0.47 -18.40 -7.83
CA LEU A 69 0.94 -17.47 -6.83
C LEU A 69 1.52 -16.22 -7.50
N PHE A 70 2.38 -16.39 -8.51
CA PHE A 70 2.93 -15.28 -9.27
C PHE A 70 1.85 -14.46 -9.98
N VAL A 71 0.91 -15.11 -10.67
CA VAL A 71 -0.23 -14.44 -11.33
C VAL A 71 -1.09 -13.69 -10.31
N THR A 72 -1.28 -14.28 -9.12
CA THR A 72 -2.00 -13.62 -8.02
C THR A 72 -1.25 -12.36 -7.56
N TYR A 73 0.05 -12.43 -7.28
CA TYR A 73 0.83 -11.26 -6.88
C TYR A 73 0.88 -10.21 -7.98
N PHE A 74 1.04 -10.61 -9.24
CA PHE A 74 1.06 -9.72 -10.37
C PHE A 74 -0.28 -8.99 -10.56
N GLY A 75 -1.40 -9.71 -10.56
CA GLY A 75 -2.72 -9.12 -10.74
C GLY A 75 -3.11 -8.19 -9.58
N LEU A 76 -2.78 -8.57 -8.34
CA LEU A 76 -2.97 -7.68 -7.18
C LEU A 76 -2.11 -6.42 -7.28
N ALA A 77 -0.83 -6.56 -7.64
CA ALA A 77 0.05 -5.42 -7.85
C ALA A 77 -0.43 -4.53 -9.00
N PHE A 78 -0.99 -5.11 -10.05
CA PHE A 78 -1.55 -4.41 -11.20
C PHE A 78 -2.78 -3.59 -10.83
N ILE A 79 -3.77 -4.21 -10.18
CA ILE A 79 -4.98 -3.54 -9.72
C ILE A 79 -4.62 -2.40 -8.76
N ALA A 80 -3.78 -2.68 -7.75
CA ALA A 80 -3.37 -1.67 -6.78
C ALA A 80 -2.64 -0.50 -7.45
N THR A 81 -1.73 -0.78 -8.39
CA THR A 81 -0.99 0.27 -9.13
C THR A 81 -1.93 1.11 -9.99
N PHE A 82 -2.87 0.48 -10.70
CA PHE A 82 -3.81 1.17 -11.57
C PHE A 82 -4.65 2.21 -10.82
N PHE A 83 -5.22 1.83 -9.67
CA PHE A 83 -6.01 2.75 -8.86
C PHE A 83 -5.14 3.78 -8.12
N ASN A 84 -3.91 3.43 -7.73
CA ASN A 84 -2.95 4.41 -7.21
C ASN A 84 -2.64 5.49 -8.25
N VAL A 85 -2.52 5.14 -9.54
CA VAL A 85 -2.35 6.12 -10.62
C VAL A 85 -3.57 7.04 -10.73
N CYS A 86 -4.78 6.51 -10.58
CA CYS A 86 -6.00 7.33 -10.58
C CYS A 86 -5.99 8.35 -9.43
N VAL A 87 -5.66 7.89 -8.22
CA VAL A 87 -5.54 8.75 -7.03
C VAL A 87 -4.46 9.81 -7.24
N VAL A 88 -3.28 9.43 -7.74
CA VAL A 88 -2.16 10.36 -8.02
C VAL A 88 -2.56 11.41 -9.05
N TYR A 89 -3.31 11.03 -10.09
CA TYR A 89 -3.83 11.96 -11.09
C TYR A 89 -4.83 12.95 -10.50
N THR A 90 -5.90 12.45 -9.88
CA THR A 90 -6.92 13.31 -9.26
C THR A 90 -6.28 14.24 -8.25
N THR A 91 -5.45 13.69 -7.35
CA THR A 91 -4.82 14.44 -6.27
C THR A 91 -3.92 15.57 -6.81
N LYS A 92 -3.11 15.32 -7.83
CA LYS A 92 -2.25 16.36 -8.43
C LYS A 92 -3.07 17.49 -9.04
N ILE A 93 -4.07 17.17 -9.87
CA ILE A 93 -4.93 18.17 -10.51
C ILE A 93 -5.67 19.01 -9.46
N ARG A 94 -6.17 18.38 -8.38
CA ARG A 94 -6.82 19.08 -7.26
C ARG A 94 -5.86 20.01 -6.53
N PHE A 95 -4.61 19.58 -6.32
CA PHE A 95 -3.59 20.42 -5.68
C PHE A 95 -3.22 21.64 -6.53
N GLU A 96 -3.31 21.53 -7.85
CA GLU A 96 -3.11 22.63 -8.80
C GLU A 96 -4.34 23.55 -8.95
N GLY A 97 -5.42 23.29 -8.20
CA GLY A 97 -6.66 24.07 -8.24
C GLY A 97 -7.65 23.64 -9.32
N GLY A 98 -7.36 22.56 -10.05
CA GLY A 98 -8.26 21.97 -11.03
C GLY A 98 -9.31 21.03 -10.42
N ASN A 99 -10.18 20.50 -11.29
CA ASN A 99 -11.22 19.55 -10.93
C ASN A 99 -11.17 18.34 -11.87
N ALA A 100 -10.37 17.33 -11.50
CA ALA A 100 -10.34 16.07 -12.22
C ALA A 100 -11.60 15.25 -11.92
N THR A 101 -12.24 14.75 -12.97
CA THR A 101 -13.38 13.84 -12.87
C THR A 101 -12.94 12.38 -12.85
N PHE A 102 -13.83 11.52 -12.36
CA PHE A 102 -13.56 10.09 -12.22
C PHE A 102 -13.18 9.42 -13.53
N GLY A 103 -13.87 9.80 -14.62
CA GLY A 103 -13.61 9.30 -15.96
C GLY A 103 -12.27 9.77 -16.52
N GLU A 104 -11.85 11.00 -16.23
CA GLU A 104 -10.53 11.51 -16.64
C GLU A 104 -9.40 10.76 -15.96
N SER A 105 -9.54 10.45 -14.66
CA SER A 105 -8.55 9.67 -13.92
C SER A 105 -8.41 8.25 -14.46
N LEU A 106 -9.53 7.60 -14.77
CA LEU A 106 -9.51 6.28 -15.42
C LEU A 106 -8.87 6.35 -16.80
N LYS A 107 -9.25 7.33 -17.63
CA LYS A 107 -8.66 7.52 -18.97
C LYS A 107 -7.15 7.78 -18.89
N PHE A 108 -6.71 8.56 -17.92
CA PHE A 108 -5.30 8.80 -17.65
C PHE A 108 -4.58 7.49 -17.25
N ALA A 109 -5.14 6.71 -16.33
CA ALA A 109 -4.57 5.42 -15.94
C ALA A 109 -4.48 4.44 -17.12
N PHE A 110 -5.52 4.35 -17.96
CA PHE A 110 -5.49 3.54 -19.18
C PHE A 110 -4.43 4.02 -20.19
N SER A 111 -4.20 5.33 -20.31
CA SER A 111 -3.13 5.86 -21.17
C SER A 111 -1.72 5.43 -20.70
N LYS A 112 -1.58 5.04 -19.43
CA LYS A 112 -0.32 4.60 -18.80
C LYS A 112 -0.30 3.10 -18.50
N ILE A 113 -1.21 2.31 -19.08
CA ILE A 113 -1.38 0.89 -18.77
C ILE A 113 -0.11 0.06 -18.96
N GLY A 114 0.70 0.38 -19.97
CA GLY A 114 1.98 -0.29 -20.23
C GLY A 114 3.02 -0.02 -19.15
N LEU A 115 3.06 1.19 -18.58
CA LEU A 115 3.95 1.53 -17.48
C LEU A 115 3.47 0.88 -16.18
N ILE A 116 2.17 0.89 -15.94
CA ILE A 116 1.52 0.20 -14.81
C ILE A 116 1.88 -1.29 -14.84
N ALA A 117 1.67 -1.98 -15.97
CA ALA A 117 1.99 -3.40 -16.13
C ALA A 117 3.46 -3.70 -15.83
N LYS A 118 4.39 -2.89 -16.37
CA LYS A 118 5.83 -3.07 -16.15
C LYS A 118 6.21 -2.86 -14.68
N TRP A 119 5.64 -1.86 -14.00
CA TRP A 119 5.89 -1.63 -12.57
C TRP A 119 5.32 -2.75 -11.69
N SER A 120 4.11 -3.20 -12.01
CA SER A 120 3.45 -4.30 -11.30
C SER A 120 4.20 -5.61 -11.47
N LEU A 121 4.78 -5.86 -12.65
CA LEU A 121 5.65 -7.00 -12.89
C LEU A 121 6.89 -6.94 -11.99
N LEU A 122 7.59 -5.81 -11.96
CA LEU A 122 8.77 -5.62 -11.10
C LEU A 122 8.40 -5.79 -9.61
N SER A 123 7.31 -5.17 -9.18
CA SER A 123 6.83 -5.25 -7.78
C SER A 123 6.45 -6.67 -7.38
N ALA A 124 5.76 -7.39 -8.25
CA ALA A 124 5.38 -8.78 -8.01
C ALA A 124 6.61 -9.70 -7.96
N SER A 125 7.60 -9.48 -8.83
CA SER A 125 8.88 -10.20 -8.79
C SER A 125 9.62 -9.97 -7.47
N VAL A 126 9.66 -8.74 -6.95
CA VAL A 126 10.28 -8.44 -5.66
C VAL A 126 9.50 -9.08 -4.50
N GLY A 127 8.17 -9.06 -4.55
CA GLY A 127 7.34 -9.76 -3.57
C GLY A 127 7.58 -11.27 -3.55
N LEU A 128 7.68 -11.89 -4.74
CA LEU A 128 8.01 -13.30 -4.88
C LEU A 128 9.43 -13.61 -4.36
N LEU A 129 10.40 -12.75 -4.68
CA LEU A 129 11.78 -12.87 -4.21
C LEU A 129 11.83 -12.92 -2.68
N PHE A 130 11.16 -11.99 -1.99
CA PHE A 130 11.11 -12.00 -0.53
C PHE A 130 10.48 -13.28 0.02
N ARG A 131 9.43 -13.79 -0.62
CA ARG A 131 8.81 -15.07 -0.23
C ARG A 131 9.75 -16.25 -0.42
N ILE A 132 10.51 -16.29 -1.51
CA ILE A 132 11.52 -17.33 -1.76
C ILE A 132 12.61 -17.27 -0.69
N ILE A 133 13.14 -16.09 -0.39
CA ILE A 133 14.18 -15.90 0.63
C ILE A 133 13.68 -16.37 2.01
N GLN A 134 12.44 -16.03 2.37
CA GLN A 134 11.82 -16.48 3.63
C GLN A 134 11.62 -18.00 3.68
N ASN A 135 11.23 -18.62 2.56
CA ASN A 135 11.09 -20.09 2.50
C ASN A 135 12.44 -20.80 2.66
N LEU A 136 13.50 -20.26 2.04
CA LEU A 136 14.87 -20.78 2.21
C LEU A 136 15.35 -20.59 3.66
N ALA A 137 15.01 -19.46 4.27
CA ALA A 137 15.34 -19.18 5.68
C ALA A 137 14.76 -20.21 6.65
N ALA A 138 13.55 -20.71 6.38
CA ALA A 138 12.89 -21.72 7.20
C ALA A 138 13.67 -23.05 7.23
N GLN A 139 14.54 -23.30 6.25
CA GLN A 139 15.38 -24.51 6.18
C GLN A 139 16.69 -24.38 6.97
N LEU A 140 17.09 -23.16 7.37
CA LEU A 140 18.38 -22.85 8.01
C LEU A 140 18.34 -22.96 9.56
N GLY A 141 17.29 -23.58 10.11
CA GLY A 141 17.06 -23.66 11.56
C GLY A 141 16.63 -22.32 12.19
N LYS A 142 16.25 -22.35 13.47
CA LYS A 142 15.65 -21.19 14.17
C LYS A 142 16.53 -19.94 14.17
N ALA A 143 17.86 -20.09 14.36
CA ALA A 143 18.79 -18.97 14.39
C ALA A 143 18.98 -18.34 12.99
N GLY A 144 19.13 -19.16 11.94
CA GLY A 144 19.22 -18.70 10.56
C GLY A 144 17.93 -17.99 10.10
N GLN A 145 16.77 -18.52 10.49
CA GLN A 145 15.48 -17.92 10.19
C GLN A 145 15.34 -16.50 10.78
N ILE A 146 15.77 -16.28 12.02
CA ILE A 146 15.71 -14.95 12.66
C ILE A 146 16.58 -13.95 11.90
N ILE A 147 17.81 -14.32 11.57
CA ILE A 147 18.75 -13.42 10.87
C ILE A 147 18.18 -13.03 9.50
N VAL A 148 17.72 -14.02 8.72
CA VAL A 148 17.16 -13.74 7.39
C VAL A 148 15.88 -12.91 7.49
N ASN A 149 15.01 -13.16 8.48
CA ASN A 149 13.82 -12.34 8.69
C ASN A 149 14.16 -10.87 8.98
N ILE A 150 15.22 -10.62 9.77
CA ILE A 150 15.71 -9.27 10.02
C ILE A 150 16.20 -8.63 8.71
N LEU A 151 17.04 -9.34 7.94
CA LEU A 151 17.57 -8.84 6.66
C LEU A 151 16.47 -8.55 5.64
N VAL A 152 15.51 -9.46 5.47
CA VAL A 152 14.35 -9.28 4.59
C VAL A 152 13.49 -8.12 5.08
N GLY A 153 13.33 -7.94 6.39
CA GLY A 153 12.66 -6.79 6.97
C GLY A 153 13.34 -5.47 6.63
N LEU A 154 14.68 -5.40 6.73
CA LEU A 154 15.47 -4.22 6.36
C LEU A 154 15.38 -3.93 4.85
N LEU A 155 15.48 -4.96 4.00
CA LEU A 155 15.33 -4.83 2.55
C LEU A 155 13.91 -4.40 2.17
N GLY A 156 12.90 -4.93 2.84
CA GLY A 156 11.50 -4.53 2.68
C GLY A 156 11.28 -3.06 3.06
N MET A 157 11.88 -2.59 4.15
CA MET A 157 11.87 -1.18 4.53
C MET A 157 12.55 -0.30 3.47
N ALA A 158 13.75 -0.68 3.02
CA ALA A 158 14.46 0.04 1.97
C ALA A 158 13.62 0.12 0.68
N TRP A 159 13.02 -0.99 0.26
CA TRP A 159 12.11 -1.06 -0.88
C TRP A 159 10.90 -0.13 -0.72
N SER A 160 10.25 -0.16 0.45
CA SER A 160 9.10 0.68 0.75
C SER A 160 9.46 2.16 0.68
N ILE A 161 10.63 2.55 1.19
CA ILE A 161 11.13 3.93 1.15
C ILE A 161 11.38 4.31 -0.30
N MET A 162 12.23 3.56 -1.03
CA MET A 162 12.59 3.89 -2.41
C MET A 162 11.38 3.94 -3.34
N SER A 163 10.29 3.24 -3.03
CA SER A 163 9.08 3.18 -3.85
C SER A 163 8.10 4.34 -3.64
N ILE A 164 8.30 5.22 -2.66
CA ILE A 164 7.33 6.26 -2.25
C ILE A 164 6.86 7.14 -3.42
N PHE A 165 7.80 7.62 -4.25
CA PHE A 165 7.49 8.53 -5.36
C PHE A 165 7.46 7.82 -6.72
N VAL A 166 7.54 6.50 -6.75
CA VAL A 166 7.62 5.77 -8.01
C VAL A 166 6.39 6.01 -8.87
N ILE A 167 5.19 5.93 -8.32
CA ILE A 167 3.97 6.08 -9.13
C ILE A 167 3.88 7.46 -9.78
N PRO A 168 4.03 8.59 -9.05
CA PRO A 168 4.08 9.92 -9.68
C PRO A 168 5.18 10.05 -10.73
N VAL A 169 6.41 9.65 -10.42
CA VAL A 169 7.56 9.70 -11.35
C VAL A 169 7.28 8.87 -12.60
N LEU A 170 6.78 7.65 -12.43
CA LEU A 170 6.48 6.71 -13.51
C LEU A 170 5.48 7.33 -14.51
N VAL A 171 4.39 7.92 -14.04
CA VAL A 171 3.31 8.38 -14.93
C VAL A 171 3.52 9.77 -15.50
N TYR A 172 4.12 10.69 -14.74
CA TYR A 172 4.36 12.07 -15.16
C TYR A 172 5.66 12.27 -15.91
N GLU A 173 6.74 11.58 -15.51
CA GLU A 173 8.02 11.64 -16.22
C GLU A 173 8.12 10.56 -17.31
N GLY A 174 7.19 9.61 -17.35
CA GLY A 174 7.12 8.57 -18.39
C GLY A 174 8.28 7.56 -18.35
N LEU A 175 8.94 7.43 -17.19
CA LEU A 175 10.11 6.57 -17.01
C LEU A 175 9.72 5.10 -16.91
N GLY A 176 10.65 4.20 -17.26
CA GLY A 176 10.52 2.78 -16.99
C GLY A 176 10.61 2.46 -15.48
N PRO A 177 10.18 1.27 -15.02
CA PRO A 177 10.12 0.91 -13.59
C PRO A 177 11.42 1.12 -12.81
N ILE A 178 12.55 0.70 -13.39
CA ILE A 178 13.86 0.77 -12.75
C ILE A 178 14.32 2.23 -12.64
N ASP A 179 14.13 3.01 -13.71
CA ASP A 179 14.53 4.42 -13.73
C ASP A 179 13.63 5.27 -12.82
N ALA A 180 12.33 4.96 -12.78
CA ALA A 180 11.41 5.57 -11.83
C ALA A 180 11.79 5.27 -10.37
N LEU A 181 12.23 4.03 -10.07
CA LEU A 181 12.73 3.66 -8.74
C LEU A 181 14.01 4.42 -8.38
N LYS A 182 14.98 4.51 -9.31
CA LYS A 182 16.22 5.28 -9.10
C LYS A 182 15.93 6.76 -8.87
N LYS A 183 15.06 7.35 -9.68
CA LYS A 183 14.64 8.75 -9.56
C LYS A 183 13.90 9.01 -8.26
N SER A 184 12.98 8.13 -7.86
CA SER A 184 12.30 8.18 -6.57
C SER A 184 13.30 8.13 -5.40
N ALA A 185 14.26 7.19 -5.44
CA ALA A 185 15.32 7.10 -4.43
C ALA A 185 16.22 8.35 -4.40
N GLN A 186 16.52 8.94 -5.56
CA GLN A 186 17.26 10.19 -5.66
C GLN A 186 16.49 11.35 -5.03
N ILE A 187 15.21 11.53 -5.38
CA ILE A 187 14.34 12.55 -4.79
C ILE A 187 14.38 12.41 -3.27
N ILE A 188 14.15 11.20 -2.74
CA ILE A 188 14.19 10.92 -1.30
C ILE A 188 15.54 11.27 -0.67
N LYS A 189 16.65 10.87 -1.30
CA LYS A 189 17.99 11.14 -0.78
C LYS A 189 18.25 12.65 -0.67
N GLU A 190 17.87 13.40 -1.70
CA GLU A 190 18.06 14.86 -1.77
C GLU A 190 17.16 15.61 -0.79
N THR A 191 15.95 15.10 -0.57
CA THR A 191 14.91 15.83 0.15
C THR A 191 14.84 15.41 1.64
N TRP A 192 15.04 14.13 1.95
CA TRP A 192 14.68 13.50 3.23
C TRP A 192 15.85 12.81 3.96
N GLY A 193 17.03 12.64 3.34
CA GLY A 193 18.30 12.16 3.95
C GLY A 193 18.19 11.39 5.29
N GLU A 194 18.72 11.95 6.39
CA GLU A 194 18.60 11.41 7.76
C GLU A 194 17.28 11.79 8.47
N SER A 195 16.43 12.64 7.88
CA SER A 195 15.15 13.03 8.47
C SER A 195 14.08 11.96 8.28
N LEU A 196 14.24 11.05 7.32
CA LEU A 196 13.30 9.96 7.03
C LEU A 196 13.12 9.00 8.23
N ILE A 197 14.19 8.74 8.98
CA ILE A 197 14.15 7.99 10.25
C ILE A 197 13.37 8.75 11.32
N ARG A 198 13.39 10.09 11.27
CA ARG A 198 12.60 10.96 12.16
C ARG A 198 11.19 11.17 11.65
N ALA A 199 10.91 10.96 10.36
CA ALA A 199 9.63 11.16 9.68
C ALA A 199 8.82 9.86 9.68
N ILE A 200 8.56 9.33 10.88
CA ILE A 200 7.35 8.53 11.07
C ILE A 200 6.19 9.51 10.82
N GLY A 201 5.66 9.50 9.60
CA GLY A 201 4.53 10.33 9.17
C GLY A 201 3.22 9.73 9.68
N LEU A 202 2.33 9.33 8.77
CA LEU A 202 1.09 8.61 9.10
C LEU A 202 1.31 7.30 9.88
N GLY A 203 2.52 6.72 9.79
CA GLY A 203 2.85 5.40 10.35
C GLY A 203 2.56 5.23 11.84
N LEU A 204 2.83 6.25 12.67
CA LEU A 204 2.55 6.18 14.11
C LEU A 204 1.04 6.16 14.37
N MET A 205 0.29 7.04 13.69
CA MET A 205 -1.16 7.09 13.83
C MET A 205 -1.81 5.83 13.29
N SER A 206 -1.38 5.32 12.14
CA SER A 206 -1.87 4.05 11.62
C SER A 206 -1.59 2.92 12.60
N PHE A 207 -0.38 2.84 13.15
CA PHE A 207 0.00 1.80 14.11
C PHE A 207 -0.89 1.82 15.37
N LEU A 208 -1.09 3.01 15.95
CA LEU A 208 -1.97 3.16 17.12
C LEU A 208 -3.43 2.81 16.79
N THR A 209 -3.94 3.25 15.65
CA THR A 209 -5.31 2.89 15.23
C THR A 209 -5.45 1.39 14.98
N PHE A 210 -4.46 0.72 14.36
CA PHE A 210 -4.46 -0.73 14.20
C PHE A 210 -4.48 -1.44 15.55
N LEU A 211 -3.66 -1.03 16.52
CA LEU A 211 -3.68 -1.62 17.87
C LEU A 211 -5.07 -1.50 18.52
N LEU A 212 -5.70 -0.33 18.44
CA LEU A 212 -7.05 -0.12 18.97
C LEU A 212 -8.09 -0.99 18.28
N VAL A 213 -8.02 -1.10 16.95
CA VAL A 213 -8.95 -1.93 16.16
C VAL A 213 -8.76 -3.42 16.45
N ILE A 214 -7.51 -3.88 16.61
CA ILE A 214 -7.21 -5.25 17.03
C ILE A 214 -7.81 -5.51 18.42
N ALA A 215 -7.56 -4.63 19.40
CA ALA A 215 -8.11 -4.77 20.75
C ALA A 215 -9.64 -4.78 20.75
N ALA A 216 -10.28 -3.88 19.99
CA ALA A 216 -11.72 -3.85 19.82
C ALA A 216 -12.26 -5.13 19.15
N SER A 217 -11.56 -5.65 18.14
CA SER A 217 -11.92 -6.90 17.46
C SER A 217 -11.87 -8.10 18.40
N PHE A 218 -10.85 -8.18 19.26
CA PHE A 218 -10.77 -9.19 20.32
C PHE A 218 -11.94 -9.05 21.30
N GLY A 219 -12.25 -7.83 21.75
CA GLY A 219 -13.38 -7.57 22.64
C GLY A 219 -14.72 -7.98 22.03
N ILE A 220 -15.00 -7.59 20.79
CA ILE A 220 -16.21 -7.97 20.06
C ILE A 220 -16.29 -9.49 19.90
N THR A 221 -15.19 -10.13 19.51
CA THR A 221 -15.14 -11.58 19.33
C THR A 221 -15.39 -12.31 20.64
N TYR A 222 -14.79 -11.85 21.75
CA TYR A 222 -15.02 -12.42 23.07
C TYR A 222 -16.49 -12.30 23.50
N LEU A 223 -17.09 -11.11 23.33
CA LEU A 223 -18.50 -10.89 23.66
C LEU A 223 -19.43 -11.79 22.83
N LEU A 224 -19.22 -11.85 21.52
CA LEU A 224 -20.03 -12.71 20.64
C LEU A 224 -19.83 -14.19 20.94
N ALA A 225 -18.61 -14.63 21.22
CA ALA A 225 -18.31 -16.00 21.61
C ALA A 225 -19.05 -16.39 22.90
N SER A 226 -19.17 -15.47 23.86
CA SER A 226 -19.90 -15.72 25.11
C SER A 226 -21.43 -15.85 24.92
N ALA A 227 -21.98 -15.26 23.85
CA ALA A 227 -23.42 -15.27 23.56
C ALA A 227 -23.84 -16.35 22.56
N PHE A 228 -22.99 -16.69 21.59
CA PHE A 228 -23.31 -17.54 20.43
C PHE A 228 -22.28 -18.65 20.18
N GLU A 229 -21.43 -18.94 21.18
CA GLU A 229 -20.41 -19.98 21.13
C GLU A 229 -19.53 -19.91 19.86
N GLY A 230 -19.39 -21.02 19.12
CA GLY A 230 -18.57 -21.11 17.91
C GLY A 230 -19.03 -20.19 16.79
N THR A 231 -20.34 -19.97 16.63
CA THR A 231 -20.89 -19.03 15.65
C THR A 231 -20.49 -17.59 16.01
N GLY A 232 -20.47 -17.27 17.30
CA GLY A 232 -20.02 -15.97 17.80
C GLY A 232 -18.56 -15.68 17.48
N ILE A 233 -17.69 -16.69 17.58
CA ILE A 233 -16.27 -16.58 17.20
C ILE A 233 -16.14 -16.25 15.70
N LEU A 234 -16.84 -16.98 14.83
CA LEU A 234 -16.78 -16.77 13.38
C LEU A 234 -17.25 -15.37 12.99
N ILE A 235 -18.37 -14.91 13.56
CA ILE A 235 -18.89 -13.56 13.31
C ILE A 235 -17.91 -12.50 13.83
N GLY A 236 -17.37 -12.69 15.04
CA GLY A 236 -16.40 -11.77 15.62
C GLY A 236 -15.12 -11.62 14.79
N ILE A 237 -14.57 -12.74 14.32
CA ILE A 237 -13.42 -12.75 13.40
C ILE A 237 -13.78 -12.03 12.09
N GLY A 238 -14.96 -12.32 11.53
CA GLY A 238 -15.43 -11.66 10.30
C GLY A 238 -15.50 -10.15 10.45
N ILE A 239 -16.11 -9.65 11.54
CA ILE A 239 -16.17 -8.21 11.85
C ILE A 239 -14.76 -7.64 12.02
N GLY A 240 -13.90 -8.32 12.77
CA GLY A 240 -12.53 -7.86 13.00
C GLY A 240 -11.72 -7.74 11.71
N VAL A 241 -11.83 -8.72 10.81
CA VAL A 241 -11.21 -8.68 9.48
C VAL A 241 -11.71 -7.47 8.68
N VAL A 242 -13.02 -7.22 8.68
CA VAL A 242 -13.61 -6.06 7.98
C VAL A 242 -13.10 -4.74 8.58
N LEU A 243 -13.04 -4.61 9.91
CA LEU A 243 -12.56 -3.39 10.56
C LEU A 243 -11.07 -3.12 10.31
N LEU A 244 -10.25 -4.16 10.40
CA LEU A 244 -8.82 -4.06 10.07
C LEU A 244 -8.61 -3.68 8.61
N PHE A 245 -9.41 -4.27 7.73
CA PHE A 245 -9.40 -3.96 6.32
C PHE A 245 -9.77 -2.50 6.04
N LEU A 246 -10.88 -2.00 6.60
CA LEU A 246 -11.30 -0.60 6.47
C LEU A 246 -10.26 0.37 7.03
N THR A 247 -9.60 0.00 8.11
CA THR A 247 -8.51 0.80 8.69
C THR A 247 -7.33 0.88 7.74
N TYR A 248 -6.85 -0.27 7.23
CA TYR A 248 -5.80 -0.32 6.22
C TYR A 248 -6.13 0.54 5.00
N PHE A 249 -7.37 0.41 4.52
CA PHE A 249 -7.89 1.13 3.38
C PHE A 249 -7.76 2.65 3.51
N VAL A 250 -8.27 3.23 4.61
CA VAL A 250 -8.26 4.68 4.81
C VAL A 250 -6.83 5.20 4.94
N PHE A 251 -5.98 4.50 5.69
CA PHE A 251 -4.59 4.91 5.85
C PHE A 251 -3.75 4.77 4.57
N SER A 252 -4.03 3.76 3.74
CA SER A 252 -3.36 3.60 2.44
C SER A 252 -3.67 4.76 1.49
N LEU A 253 -4.95 5.18 1.42
CA LEU A 253 -5.35 6.35 0.65
C LEU A 253 -4.71 7.63 1.19
N ALA A 254 -4.76 7.85 2.50
CA ALA A 254 -4.13 9.01 3.13
C ALA A 254 -2.62 9.08 2.84
N ASN A 255 -1.94 7.93 2.85
CA ASN A 255 -0.52 7.84 2.53
C ASN A 255 -0.25 8.17 1.05
N THR A 256 -1.10 7.70 0.14
CA THR A 256 -0.98 8.02 -1.30
C THR A 256 -1.17 9.51 -1.56
N ILE A 257 -2.16 10.14 -0.92
CA ILE A 257 -2.42 11.58 -1.02
C ILE A 257 -1.23 12.37 -0.46
N PHE A 258 -0.75 12.01 0.73
CA PHE A 258 0.38 12.69 1.36
C PHE A 258 1.66 12.58 0.52
N ASN A 259 1.97 11.38 0.01
CA ASN A 259 3.13 11.18 -0.86
C ASN A 259 3.02 11.97 -2.17
N THR A 260 1.81 12.09 -2.72
CA THR A 260 1.56 12.94 -3.90
C THR A 260 1.78 14.42 -3.57
N ALA A 261 1.31 14.88 -2.41
CA ALA A 261 1.50 16.27 -1.97
C ALA A 261 2.99 16.60 -1.81
N LEU A 262 3.75 15.67 -1.24
CA LEU A 262 5.19 15.78 -1.10
C LEU A 262 5.91 15.79 -2.45
N TYR A 263 5.49 14.95 -3.40
CA TYR A 263 6.04 14.94 -4.76
C TYR A 263 5.83 16.29 -5.45
N VAL A 264 4.60 16.80 -5.43
CA VAL A 264 4.25 18.10 -6.02
C VAL A 264 5.03 19.23 -5.37
N TYR A 265 5.16 19.24 -4.04
CA TYR A 265 5.96 20.25 -3.36
C TYR A 265 7.46 20.12 -3.67
N ALA A 266 7.99 18.90 -3.77
CA ALA A 266 9.39 18.65 -4.10
C ALA A 266 9.74 19.18 -5.50
N ASN A 267 8.90 18.87 -6.49
CA ASN A 267 9.13 19.15 -7.89
C ASN A 267 8.70 20.56 -8.31
N ASP A 268 7.47 20.95 -7.94
CA ASP A 268 6.81 22.15 -8.45
C ASP A 268 6.86 23.33 -7.45
N LYS A 269 7.29 23.08 -6.21
CA LYS A 269 7.29 24.07 -5.09
C LYS A 269 5.90 24.63 -4.76
N ILE A 270 4.85 23.95 -5.21
CA ILE A 270 3.45 24.29 -4.93
C ILE A 270 3.03 23.68 -3.60
N ILE A 271 2.38 24.46 -2.74
CA ILE A 271 1.75 23.95 -1.52
C ILE A 271 0.41 23.32 -1.91
N ALA A 272 0.34 22.00 -1.77
CA ALA A 272 -0.85 21.21 -2.04
C ALA A 272 -2.08 21.75 -1.28
N SER A 273 -3.18 21.98 -2.00
CA SER A 273 -4.45 22.44 -1.41
C SER A 273 -4.90 21.50 -0.27
N GLY A 274 -5.16 22.08 0.91
CA GLY A 274 -5.51 21.33 2.12
C GLY A 274 -4.32 20.96 3.02
N TYR A 275 -3.09 21.26 2.62
CA TYR A 275 -1.90 21.19 3.46
C TYR A 275 -1.37 22.60 3.78
N ASN A 276 -0.60 22.73 4.87
CA ASN A 276 0.04 23.98 5.25
C ASN A 276 1.54 23.97 4.94
N GLU A 277 2.11 25.16 4.83
CA GLU A 277 3.52 25.34 4.49
C GLU A 277 4.46 24.74 5.56
N GLU A 278 4.06 24.78 6.84
CA GLU A 278 4.84 24.24 7.95
C GLU A 278 5.03 22.72 7.84
N VAL A 279 3.98 21.96 7.51
CA VAL A 279 4.07 20.49 7.34
C VAL A 279 4.89 20.15 6.10
N MET A 280 4.73 20.91 5.02
CA MET A 280 5.51 20.71 3.80
C MET A 280 6.98 21.04 4.06
N LYS A 281 7.32 22.27 4.48
CA LYS A 281 8.71 22.64 4.82
C LYS A 281 9.33 21.73 5.86
N GLY A 282 8.60 21.34 6.90
CA GLY A 282 9.08 20.44 7.94
C GLY A 282 9.36 19.02 7.48
N ALA A 283 8.83 18.60 6.32
CA ALA A 283 9.15 17.33 5.69
C ALA A 283 10.46 17.37 4.87
N PHE A 284 10.89 18.55 4.44
CA PHE A 284 12.14 18.74 3.68
C PHE A 284 13.25 19.28 4.59
N LYS A 285 14.49 18.87 4.36
CA LYS A 285 15.62 19.46 5.07
C LYS A 285 15.71 20.95 4.70
N GLU A 286 15.68 21.85 5.68
CA GLU A 286 16.21 23.20 5.45
C GLU A 286 17.67 23.02 5.01
N LYS A 287 18.02 23.47 3.80
CA LYS A 287 19.42 23.63 3.43
C LYS A 287 20.02 24.56 4.48
N ARG A 288 20.80 24.03 5.42
CA ARG A 288 21.75 24.84 6.17
C ARG A 288 22.61 25.52 5.11
N LYS A 289 22.47 26.85 5.02
CA LYS A 289 23.38 27.70 4.26
C LYS A 289 24.79 27.55 4.80
#